data_AF-A0A923Z1S8-F1
#
_entry.id   AF-A0A923Z1S8-F1
#
_cell.length_a   1.000
_cell.length_b   1.000
_cell.length_c   1.000
_cell.angle_alpha   90.00
_cell.angle_beta   90.00
_cell.angle_gamma   90.00
#
_symmetry.space_group_name_H-M   'P 1'
#
loop_
_entity.id
_entity.type
_entity.pdbx_description
1 polymer ?
#
loop_
_entity_poly.entity_id
_entity_poly.type
_entity_poly.pdbx_seq_one_letter_code
_entity_poly.pdbx_strand_id
1 'polypeptide(L)'
;MSDRDNDDLPDAPTKVGYGKPPAQHRFKTGQSGNPRKARVAAALPALTDSLAADLVLLGEAYRSIQLHQAGVPTTLSTVSAVYRSMAVAAVKGNRFAQRTFTGRVRQAEARRRDQTMEAIDIASNFKKNWSAAFQEADRHGVPRPTVLPHPDDILEGRDGMPYVVGPATKPEARHWAKLQTRAAEADAAIRDCQAELNKRSRQKYESFKLDEIVYEHRLRVMLRYSAPTPDTRRTLHYRRPTAAEMRAFHETTKTRYRLFAELPRPSEKPSFWRSSAMTGHSSRPCHEP
;
A
#
# COMPACT_ATOMS: atom_id res chain seq x y z
N MET A 1 48.38 65.17 16.15
CA MET A 1 48.11 66.49 15.55
C MET A 1 48.83 66.54 14.22
N SER A 2 48.11 67.02 13.19
CA SER A 2 48.50 67.33 11.80
C SER A 2 48.94 66.13 10.94
N ASP A 3 48.11 65.60 10.03
CA ASP A 3 47.80 66.12 8.67
C ASP A 3 48.70 65.38 7.66
N ARG A 4 48.30 64.85 6.48
CA ARG A 4 47.13 65.00 5.61
C ARG A 4 47.04 63.80 4.66
N ASP A 5 45.79 63.52 4.31
CA ASP A 5 45.21 63.05 3.06
C ASP A 5 46.08 62.79 1.82
N ASN A 6 45.89 61.58 1.29
CA ASN A 6 45.42 61.26 -0.07
C ASN A 6 46.14 61.89 -1.29
N ASP A 7 46.91 61.07 -2.01
CA ASP A 7 47.13 61.21 -3.45
C ASP A 7 46.77 59.87 -4.13
N ASP A 8 45.51 59.81 -4.57
CA ASP A 8 45.02 58.91 -5.62
C ASP A 8 45.76 59.26 -6.93
N LEU A 9 46.66 58.39 -7.39
CA LEU A 9 47.04 58.32 -8.80
C LEU A 9 46.44 57.03 -9.42
N PRO A 10 45.71 57.15 -10.54
CA PRO A 10 44.98 56.04 -11.14
C PRO A 10 45.93 55.02 -11.79
N ASP A 11 45.74 53.74 -11.45
CA ASP A 11 46.38 52.59 -12.10
C ASP A 11 46.23 52.70 -13.64
N ALA A 12 47.37 52.77 -14.32
CA ALA A 12 47.43 52.86 -15.77
C ALA A 12 46.68 51.68 -16.43
N PRO A 13 45.92 51.89 -17.51
CA PRO A 13 45.18 50.81 -18.17
C PRO A 13 46.15 49.78 -18.74
N THR A 14 46.22 48.60 -18.12
CA THR A 14 47.09 47.50 -18.56
C THR A 14 46.79 47.14 -20.01
N LYS A 15 47.78 47.36 -20.88
CA LYS A 15 47.77 47.07 -22.32
C LYS A 15 47.44 45.58 -22.55
N VAL A 16 46.26 45.33 -23.12
CA VAL A 16 45.81 43.99 -23.53
C VAL A 16 46.63 43.52 -24.74
N GLY A 17 47.06 42.26 -24.74
CA GLY A 17 47.88 41.67 -25.79
C GLY A 17 47.70 40.15 -25.86
N TYR A 18 48.26 39.52 -26.89
CA TYR A 18 48.13 38.07 -27.11
C TYR A 18 48.65 37.29 -25.89
N GLY A 19 47.82 36.43 -25.31
CA GLY A 19 48.11 35.68 -24.08
C GLY A 19 47.86 36.43 -22.76
N LYS A 20 47.42 37.69 -22.78
CA LYS A 20 47.08 38.49 -21.59
C LYS A 20 45.66 39.05 -21.70
N PRO A 21 44.61 38.25 -21.38
CA PRO A 21 43.24 38.73 -21.41
C PRO A 21 43.03 39.91 -20.44
N PRO A 22 42.08 40.81 -20.74
CA PRO A 22 41.78 41.97 -19.90
C PRO A 22 41.44 41.52 -18.48
N ALA A 23 41.89 42.27 -17.47
CA ALA A 23 41.68 41.92 -16.06
C ALA A 23 40.20 41.67 -15.72
N GLN A 24 39.29 42.41 -16.37
CA GLN A 24 37.84 42.30 -16.20
C GLN A 24 37.26 40.93 -16.64
N HIS A 25 37.96 40.20 -17.52
CA HIS A 25 37.51 38.91 -18.06
C HIS A 25 38.33 37.71 -17.56
N ARG A 26 39.25 37.92 -16.61
CA ARG A 26 39.99 36.82 -15.99
C ARG A 26 39.09 36.12 -14.96
N PHE A 27 39.05 34.80 -15.00
CA PHE A 27 38.39 34.02 -13.96
C PHE A 27 39.10 34.23 -12.62
N LYS A 28 38.33 34.42 -11.55
CA LYS A 28 38.87 34.46 -10.20
C LYS A 28 39.39 33.07 -9.81
N THR A 29 40.56 33.01 -9.20
CA THR A 29 41.16 31.76 -8.71
C THR A 29 40.15 31.04 -7.79
N GLY A 30 39.80 29.79 -8.13
CA GLY A 30 38.78 29.00 -7.41
C GLY A 30 37.36 29.06 -7.99
N GLN A 31 37.09 29.95 -8.95
CA GLN A 31 35.78 30.11 -9.60
C GLN A 31 35.88 29.77 -11.09
N SER A 32 35.35 28.61 -11.50
CA SER A 32 35.25 28.27 -12.92
C SER A 32 34.06 28.98 -13.57
N GLY A 33 34.22 29.48 -14.79
CA GLY A 33 33.19 30.20 -15.55
C GLY A 33 31.96 29.41 -16.00
N ASN A 34 31.78 28.16 -15.56
CA ASN A 34 30.59 27.37 -15.87
C ASN A 34 29.64 27.32 -14.65
N PRO A 35 28.53 28.09 -14.63
CA PRO A 35 27.56 28.05 -13.55
C PRO A 35 26.79 26.72 -13.46
N ARG A 36 26.86 25.88 -14.50
CA ARG A 36 26.36 24.50 -14.50
C ARG A 36 27.53 23.51 -14.33
N LYS A 37 28.25 23.57 -13.22
CA LYS A 37 29.03 22.39 -12.83
C LYS A 37 28.06 21.23 -12.60
N ALA A 38 28.24 20.14 -13.34
CA ALA A 38 27.67 18.86 -12.96
C ALA A 38 28.10 18.61 -11.50
N ARG A 39 27.14 18.33 -10.62
CA ARG A 39 27.46 17.88 -9.25
C ARG A 39 28.36 16.66 -9.41
N VAL A 40 29.61 16.76 -8.95
CA VAL A 40 30.48 15.60 -8.83
C VAL A 40 29.73 14.64 -7.91
N ALA A 41 29.32 13.50 -8.44
CA ALA A 41 28.69 12.46 -7.64
C ALA A 41 29.62 12.16 -6.46
N ALA A 42 29.07 12.14 -5.25
CA ALA A 42 29.85 11.83 -4.06
C ALA A 42 30.66 10.56 -4.31
N ALA A 43 31.97 10.62 -4.09
CA ALA A 43 32.85 9.48 -4.26
C ALA A 43 32.30 8.33 -3.41
N LEU A 44 31.84 7.28 -4.07
CA LEU A 44 31.50 6.03 -3.40
C LEU A 44 32.74 5.57 -2.64
N PRO A 45 32.60 5.13 -1.37
CA PRO A 45 33.75 4.61 -0.62
C PRO A 45 34.39 3.48 -1.44
N ALA A 46 35.72 3.36 -1.37
CA ALA A 46 36.49 2.31 -2.04
C ALA A 46 36.10 0.95 -1.45
N LEU A 47 34.98 0.42 -1.93
CA LEU A 47 34.54 -0.95 -1.70
C LEU A 47 35.45 -1.83 -2.53
N THR A 48 35.91 -2.94 -1.94
CA THR A 48 36.66 -4.02 -2.59
C THR A 48 36.22 -4.19 -4.06
N ASP A 49 37.17 -4.26 -5.00
CA ASP A 49 36.96 -4.12 -6.45
C ASP A 49 35.71 -4.87 -7.00
N SER A 50 35.38 -6.04 -6.47
CA SER A 50 34.21 -6.81 -6.89
C SER A 50 32.87 -6.15 -6.51
N LEU A 51 32.74 -5.65 -5.28
CA LEU A 51 31.49 -5.07 -4.80
C LEU A 51 31.26 -3.66 -5.35
N ALA A 52 32.34 -2.89 -5.58
CA ALA A 52 32.25 -1.63 -6.31
C ALA A 52 31.82 -1.86 -7.77
N ALA A 53 32.38 -2.86 -8.44
CA ALA A 53 31.99 -3.21 -9.81
C ALA A 53 30.54 -3.68 -9.91
N ASP A 54 30.08 -4.52 -8.98
CA ASP A 54 28.69 -5.00 -8.94
C ASP A 54 27.70 -3.86 -8.74
N LEU A 55 28.00 -2.90 -7.85
CA LEU A 55 27.14 -1.74 -7.63
C LEU A 55 27.07 -0.82 -8.85
N VAL A 56 28.19 -0.59 -9.54
CA VAL A 56 28.22 0.18 -10.80
C VAL A 56 27.42 -0.55 -11.88
N LEU A 57 27.58 -1.87 -12.00
CA LEU A 57 26.83 -2.70 -12.94
C LEU A 57 25.32 -2.64 -12.66
N LEU A 58 24.91 -2.78 -11.39
CA LEU A 58 23.51 -2.64 -10.98
C LEU A 58 22.97 -1.22 -11.26
N GLY A 59 23.80 -0.20 -11.03
CA GLY A 59 23.47 1.18 -11.36
C GLY A 59 23.15 1.38 -12.84
N GLU A 60 23.99 0.85 -13.74
CA GLU A 60 23.75 0.91 -15.19
C GLU A 60 22.59 0.02 -15.65
N ALA A 61 22.41 -1.13 -14.99
CA ALA A 61 21.32 -2.05 -15.25
C ALA A 61 19.93 -1.42 -15.02
N TYR A 62 19.79 -0.68 -13.92
CA TYR A 62 18.52 -0.03 -13.54
C TYR A 62 18.34 1.37 -14.12
N ARG A 63 19.36 1.92 -14.79
CA ARG A 63 19.26 3.22 -15.46
C ARG A 63 18.13 3.23 -16.49
N SER A 64 17.30 4.26 -16.48
CA SER A 64 16.24 4.43 -17.47
C SER A 64 16.78 4.96 -18.79
N ILE A 65 16.41 4.32 -19.90
CA ILE A 65 16.68 4.76 -21.26
C ILE A 65 15.36 5.00 -22.00
N GLN A 66 15.37 5.90 -22.99
CA GLN A 66 14.24 6.12 -23.87
C GLN A 66 14.38 5.22 -25.09
N LEU A 67 13.37 4.38 -25.35
CA LEU A 67 13.32 3.51 -26.51
C LEU A 67 12.06 3.82 -27.33
N HIS A 68 12.25 4.04 -28.63
CA HIS A 68 11.14 4.24 -29.56
C HIS A 68 10.68 2.89 -30.08
N GLN A 69 9.44 2.50 -29.75
CA GLN A 69 8.84 1.26 -30.25
C GLN A 69 7.52 1.62 -30.95
N ALA A 70 7.39 1.23 -32.21
CA ALA A 70 6.19 1.49 -33.03
C ALA A 70 5.74 2.97 -33.01
N GLY A 71 6.70 3.91 -32.96
CA GLY A 71 6.45 5.35 -32.94
C GLY A 71 6.18 5.97 -31.56
N VAL A 72 6.00 5.18 -30.50
CA VAL A 72 5.76 5.69 -29.14
C VAL A 72 7.06 5.64 -28.31
N PRO A 73 7.53 6.78 -27.76
CA PRO A 73 8.65 6.77 -26.83
C PRO A 73 8.24 6.11 -25.51
N THR A 74 8.88 4.98 -25.18
CA THR A 74 8.68 4.28 -23.89
C THR A 74 9.96 4.36 -23.07
N THR A 75 9.86 4.80 -21.82
CA THR A 75 11.00 4.83 -20.90
C THR A 75 11.07 3.51 -20.14
N LEU A 76 12.19 2.80 -20.23
CA LEU A 76 12.42 1.50 -19.59
C LEU A 76 13.82 1.43 -19.01
N SER A 77 14.06 0.55 -18.03
CA SER A 77 15.44 0.29 -17.57
C SER A 77 16.28 -0.39 -18.65
N THR A 78 17.60 -0.20 -18.62
CA THR A 78 18.56 -0.84 -19.54
C THR A 78 18.38 -2.36 -19.55
N VAL A 79 18.27 -2.99 -18.36
CA VAL A 79 18.04 -4.44 -18.27
C VAL A 79 16.70 -4.86 -18.88
N SER A 80 15.63 -4.10 -18.66
CA SER A 80 14.34 -4.38 -19.29
C SER A 80 14.42 -4.29 -20.82
N ALA A 81 15.17 -3.33 -21.36
CA ALA A 81 15.37 -3.18 -22.80
C ALA A 81 16.17 -4.36 -23.39
N VAL A 82 17.22 -4.82 -22.70
CA VAL A 82 18.00 -6.01 -23.10
C VAL A 82 17.14 -7.28 -23.10
N TYR A 83 16.35 -7.52 -22.06
CA TYR A 83 15.43 -8.67 -22.05
C TYR A 83 14.38 -8.59 -23.16
N ARG A 84 13.88 -7.39 -23.47
CA ARG A 84 12.93 -7.18 -24.57
C ARG A 84 13.55 -7.43 -25.93
N SER A 85 14.75 -6.92 -26.21
CA SER A 85 15.45 -7.16 -27.47
C SER A 85 15.82 -8.64 -27.64
N MET A 86 16.24 -9.30 -26.56
CA MET A 86 16.49 -10.75 -26.53
C MET A 86 15.21 -11.55 -26.82
N ALA A 87 14.07 -11.15 -26.27
CA ALA A 87 12.79 -11.78 -26.57
C ALA A 87 12.40 -11.63 -28.05
N VAL A 88 12.57 -10.43 -28.64
CA VAL A 88 12.32 -10.21 -30.08
C VAL A 88 13.23 -11.07 -30.94
N ALA A 89 14.52 -11.17 -30.60
CA ALA A 89 15.46 -12.03 -31.32
C ALA A 89 15.10 -13.53 -31.19
N ALA A 90 14.63 -13.96 -30.02
CA ALA A 90 14.17 -15.32 -29.79
C ALA A 90 12.93 -15.66 -30.64
N VAL A 91 11.96 -14.75 -30.71
CA VAL A 91 10.76 -14.90 -31.55
C VAL A 91 11.12 -14.96 -33.03
N LYS A 92 12.13 -14.22 -33.47
CA LYS A 92 12.65 -14.26 -34.85
C LYS A 92 13.47 -15.52 -35.19
N GLY A 93 13.61 -16.48 -34.27
CA GLY A 93 14.26 -17.76 -34.54
C GLY A 93 15.75 -17.85 -34.15
N ASN A 94 16.31 -16.86 -33.45
CA ASN A 94 17.69 -16.97 -32.97
C ASN A 94 17.78 -18.02 -31.86
N ARG A 95 18.39 -19.19 -32.16
CA ARG A 95 18.52 -20.33 -31.25
C ARG A 95 19.25 -20.00 -29.94
N PHE A 96 20.28 -19.14 -29.99
CA PHE A 96 21.00 -18.71 -28.79
C PHE A 96 20.12 -17.83 -27.90
N ALA A 97 19.40 -16.87 -28.49
CA ALA A 97 18.46 -16.02 -27.76
C ALA A 97 17.31 -16.86 -27.16
N GLN A 98 16.77 -17.83 -27.89
CA GLN A 98 15.75 -18.76 -27.40
C GLN A 98 16.25 -19.57 -26.19
N ARG A 99 17.43 -20.18 -26.27
CA ARG A 99 17.99 -20.98 -25.17
C ARG A 99 18.28 -20.12 -23.93
N THR A 100 18.89 -18.95 -24.12
CA THR A 100 19.20 -18.04 -23.01
C THR A 100 17.94 -17.51 -22.35
N PHE A 101 16.96 -17.06 -23.14
CA PHE A 101 15.69 -16.53 -22.62
C PHE A 101 14.90 -17.62 -21.87
N THR A 102 14.68 -18.78 -22.49
CA THR A 102 13.96 -19.90 -21.85
C THR A 102 14.66 -20.40 -20.59
N GLY A 103 15.99 -20.47 -20.58
CA GLY A 103 16.77 -20.81 -19.39
C GLY A 103 16.55 -19.81 -18.25
N ARG A 104 16.56 -18.50 -18.55
CA ARG A 104 16.29 -17.45 -17.55
C ARG A 104 14.86 -17.50 -17.03
N VAL A 105 13.87 -17.77 -17.89
CA VAL A 105 12.46 -17.94 -17.47
C VAL A 105 12.32 -19.16 -16.55
N ARG A 106 12.87 -20.32 -16.92
CA ARG A 106 12.86 -21.52 -16.07
C ARG A 106 13.50 -21.26 -14.71
N GLN A 107 14.63 -20.54 -14.68
CA GLN A 107 15.32 -20.19 -13.44
C GLN A 107 14.47 -19.23 -12.58
N ALA A 108 13.78 -18.28 -13.19
CA ALA A 108 12.89 -17.36 -12.49
C ALA A 108 11.67 -18.08 -11.92
N GLU A 109 11.06 -19.00 -12.68
CA GLU A 109 9.96 -19.84 -12.21
C GLU A 109 10.39 -20.79 -11.09
N ALA A 110 11.56 -21.43 -11.21
CA ALA A 110 12.09 -22.31 -10.17
C ALA A 110 12.28 -21.55 -8.86
N ARG A 111 12.98 -20.40 -8.88
CA ARG A 111 13.13 -19.54 -7.69
C ARG A 111 11.78 -19.14 -7.09
N ARG A 112 10.81 -18.80 -7.94
CA ARG A 112 9.47 -18.45 -7.48
C ARG A 112 8.80 -19.65 -6.80
N ARG A 113 8.85 -20.84 -7.38
CA ARG A 113 8.29 -22.08 -6.78
C ARG A 113 8.96 -22.38 -5.44
N ASP A 114 10.28 -22.27 -5.37
CA ASP A 114 11.04 -22.54 -4.15
C ASP A 114 10.64 -21.58 -3.03
N GLN A 115 10.58 -20.27 -3.33
CA GLN A 115 10.12 -19.25 -2.38
C GLN A 115 8.67 -19.47 -1.94
N THR A 116 7.79 -19.85 -2.86
CA THR A 116 6.40 -20.15 -2.52
C THR A 116 6.30 -21.40 -1.64
N MET A 117 7.06 -22.46 -1.94
CA MET A 117 7.08 -23.68 -1.14
C MET A 117 7.62 -23.42 0.26
N GLU A 118 8.71 -22.66 0.37
CA GLU A 118 9.29 -22.27 1.66
C GLU A 118 8.29 -21.45 2.50
N ALA A 119 7.63 -20.46 1.88
CA ALA A 119 6.62 -19.67 2.56
C ALA A 119 5.43 -20.52 3.02
N ILE A 120 4.94 -21.45 2.19
CA ILE A 120 3.87 -22.40 2.53
C ILE A 120 4.30 -23.31 3.67
N ASP A 121 5.53 -23.83 3.66
CA ASP A 121 6.03 -24.71 4.72
C ASP A 121 6.09 -23.97 6.07
N ILE A 122 6.61 -22.74 6.08
CA ILE A 122 6.63 -21.88 7.27
C ILE A 122 5.20 -21.65 7.80
N ALA A 123 4.27 -21.28 6.92
CA ALA A 123 2.89 -21.01 7.30
C ALA A 123 2.16 -22.28 7.79
N SER A 124 2.40 -23.42 7.14
CA SER A 124 1.83 -24.72 7.48
C SER A 124 2.34 -25.20 8.84
N ASN A 125 3.65 -25.13 9.07
CA ASN A 125 4.28 -25.50 10.33
C ASN A 125 3.81 -24.59 11.48
N PHE A 126 3.70 -23.28 11.23
CA PHE A 126 3.13 -22.35 12.21
C PHE A 126 1.68 -22.71 12.60
N LYS A 127 0.81 -22.97 11.60
CA LYS A 127 -0.58 -23.40 11.85
C LYS A 127 -0.65 -24.71 12.60
N LYS A 128 0.15 -25.72 12.22
CA LYS A 128 0.19 -27.03 12.89
C LYS A 128 0.60 -26.90 14.36
N ASN A 129 1.68 -26.18 14.63
CA ASN A 129 2.22 -26.02 15.98
C ASN A 129 1.21 -25.36 16.92
N TRP A 130 0.54 -24.29 16.46
CA TRP A 130 -0.44 -23.60 17.29
C TRP A 130 -1.77 -24.35 17.40
N SER A 131 -2.21 -25.05 16.34
CA SER A 131 -3.39 -25.92 16.44
C SER A 131 -3.21 -27.02 17.48
N ALA A 132 -2.02 -27.63 17.55
CA ALA A 132 -1.70 -28.60 18.58
C ALA A 132 -1.73 -27.97 19.99
N ALA A 133 -1.12 -26.80 20.16
CA ALA A 133 -1.13 -26.08 21.44
C ALA A 133 -2.55 -25.66 21.89
N PHE A 134 -3.41 -25.26 20.96
CA PHE A 134 -4.81 -24.92 21.26
C PHE A 134 -5.62 -26.15 21.68
N GLN A 135 -5.45 -27.28 20.99
CA GLN A 135 -6.09 -28.53 21.37
C GLN A 135 -5.64 -28.98 22.76
N GLU A 136 -4.36 -28.81 23.10
CA GLU A 136 -3.84 -29.17 24.42
C GLU A 136 -4.40 -28.27 25.53
N ALA A 137 -4.48 -26.96 25.28
CA ALA A 137 -5.12 -26.02 26.19
C ALA A 137 -6.62 -26.36 26.40
N ASP A 138 -7.32 -26.70 25.32
CA ASP A 138 -8.74 -27.12 25.38
C ASP A 138 -8.92 -28.40 26.20
N ARG A 139 -8.03 -29.40 26.03
CA ARG A 139 -8.06 -30.66 26.82
C ARG A 139 -7.85 -30.43 28.30
N HIS A 140 -6.94 -29.52 28.65
CA HIS A 140 -6.65 -29.19 30.05
C HIS A 140 -7.60 -28.15 30.65
N GLY A 141 -8.53 -27.58 29.87
CA GLY A 141 -9.43 -26.53 30.32
C GLY A 141 -8.72 -25.21 30.67
N VAL A 142 -7.51 -25.01 30.15
CA VAL A 142 -6.70 -23.80 30.36
C VAL A 142 -7.05 -22.79 29.26
N PRO A 143 -7.09 -21.47 29.54
CA PRO A 143 -7.31 -20.48 28.49
C PRO A 143 -6.27 -20.59 27.38
N ARG A 144 -6.73 -20.55 26.13
CA ARG A 144 -5.86 -20.64 24.95
C ARG A 144 -4.82 -19.49 24.96
N PRO A 145 -3.57 -19.77 24.58
CA PRO A 145 -2.54 -18.75 24.47
C PRO A 145 -2.92 -17.72 23.39
N THR A 146 -2.75 -16.43 23.71
CA THR A 146 -2.96 -15.34 22.75
C THR A 146 -1.72 -15.15 21.90
N VAL A 147 -1.82 -15.51 20.62
CA VAL A 147 -0.71 -15.46 19.66
C VAL A 147 -0.98 -14.46 18.56
N LEU A 148 0.08 -13.76 18.14
CA LEU A 148 0.03 -12.79 17.05
C LEU A 148 1.12 -13.12 16.04
N PRO A 149 0.79 -13.25 14.74
CA PRO A 149 -0.57 -13.35 14.20
C PRO A 149 -1.28 -14.65 14.64
N HIS A 150 -2.62 -14.66 14.65
CA HIS A 150 -3.37 -15.88 14.92
C HIS A 150 -3.20 -16.87 13.73
N PRO A 151 -3.05 -18.19 13.96
CA PRO A 151 -2.86 -19.16 12.87
C PRO A 151 -3.95 -19.11 11.80
N ASP A 152 -5.23 -19.03 12.20
CA ASP A 152 -6.37 -18.88 11.26
C ASP A 152 -6.38 -17.57 10.47
N ASP A 153 -5.62 -16.56 10.89
CA ASP A 153 -5.55 -15.28 10.17
C ASP A 153 -4.50 -15.30 9.04
N ILE A 154 -3.82 -16.44 8.83
CA ILE A 154 -2.91 -16.66 7.70
C ILE A 154 -3.69 -17.36 6.58
N LEU A 155 -3.91 -16.68 5.47
CA LEU A 155 -4.63 -17.21 4.31
C LEU A 155 -3.70 -17.37 3.10
N GLU A 156 -4.12 -18.18 2.14
CA GLU A 156 -3.41 -18.39 0.88
C GLU A 156 -3.86 -17.37 -0.16
N GLY A 157 -2.89 -16.70 -0.77
CA GLY A 157 -3.08 -15.72 -1.83
C GLY A 157 -3.40 -16.37 -3.16
N ARG A 158 -3.87 -15.57 -4.12
CA ARG A 158 -4.11 -16.05 -5.50
C ARG A 158 -2.83 -16.49 -6.21
N ASP A 159 -1.71 -15.93 -5.79
CA ASP A 159 -0.37 -16.26 -6.25
C ASP A 159 0.24 -17.47 -5.54
N GLY A 160 -0.50 -18.12 -4.62
CA GLY A 160 -0.05 -19.22 -3.80
C GLY A 160 0.77 -18.79 -2.57
N MET A 161 1.02 -17.49 -2.39
CA MET A 161 1.80 -16.99 -1.25
C MET A 161 0.91 -16.84 -0.03
N PRO A 162 1.33 -17.30 1.16
CA PRO A 162 0.60 -17.03 2.38
C PRO A 162 0.69 -15.55 2.74
N TYR A 163 -0.41 -14.99 3.24
CA TYR A 163 -0.46 -13.61 3.72
C TYR A 163 -1.28 -13.52 5.02
N VAL A 164 -0.97 -12.51 5.82
CA VAL A 164 -1.62 -12.27 7.11
C VAL A 164 -2.77 -11.28 6.92
N VAL A 165 -3.98 -11.71 7.28
CA VAL A 165 -5.19 -10.89 7.21
C VAL A 165 -5.42 -10.10 8.50
N GLY A 166 -5.17 -10.77 9.63
CA GLY A 166 -5.39 -10.23 10.97
C GLY A 166 -4.26 -9.32 11.45
N PRO A 167 -4.33 -8.87 12.72
CA PRO A 167 -3.26 -8.08 13.31
C PRO A 167 -1.98 -8.91 13.44
N ALA A 168 -0.88 -8.42 12.87
CA ALA A 168 0.41 -9.08 12.97
C ALA A 168 1.20 -8.64 14.21
N THR A 169 0.93 -7.42 14.71
CA THR A 169 1.68 -6.81 15.81
C THR A 169 0.78 -6.47 17.00
N LYS A 170 1.35 -6.42 18.20
CA LYS A 170 0.67 -5.98 19.43
C LYS A 170 0.00 -4.59 19.31
N PRO A 171 0.66 -3.53 18.80
CA PRO A 171 0.01 -2.23 18.64
C PRO A 171 -1.17 -2.28 17.66
N GLU A 172 -1.05 -3.05 16.58
CA GLU A 172 -2.14 -3.24 15.62
C GLU A 172 -3.32 -3.97 16.25
N ALA A 173 -3.07 -5.04 17.02
CA ALA A 173 -4.11 -5.76 17.74
C ALA A 173 -4.89 -4.85 18.71
N ARG A 174 -4.18 -3.95 19.43
CA ARG A 174 -4.82 -2.93 20.29
C ARG A 174 -5.66 -1.95 19.50
N HIS A 175 -5.17 -1.51 18.34
CA HIS A 175 -5.93 -0.61 17.48
C HIS A 175 -7.22 -1.27 16.97
N TRP A 176 -7.12 -2.52 16.51
CA TRP A 176 -8.29 -3.30 16.07
C TRP A 176 -9.29 -3.52 17.19
N ALA A 177 -8.83 -3.83 18.42
CA ALA A 177 -9.71 -3.96 19.57
C ALA A 177 -10.51 -2.67 19.83
N LYS A 178 -9.88 -1.50 19.77
CA LYS A 178 -10.58 -0.21 19.90
C LYS A 178 -11.64 -0.01 18.81
N LEU A 179 -11.32 -0.35 17.56
CA LEU A 179 -12.28 -0.23 16.45
C LEU A 179 -13.47 -1.17 16.61
N GLN A 180 -13.22 -2.40 17.09
CA GLN A 180 -14.27 -3.37 17.37
C GLN A 180 -15.16 -2.92 18.53
N THR A 181 -14.59 -2.37 19.60
CA THR A 181 -15.35 -1.77 20.71
C THR A 181 -16.25 -0.65 20.20
N ARG A 182 -15.71 0.30 19.42
CA ARG A 182 -16.52 1.40 18.86
C ARG A 182 -17.61 0.91 17.91
N ALA A 183 -17.36 -0.15 17.15
CA ALA A 183 -18.37 -0.77 16.29
C ALA A 183 -19.49 -1.43 17.11
N ALA A 184 -19.17 -2.09 18.22
CA ALA A 184 -20.15 -2.66 19.14
C ALA A 184 -20.98 -1.58 19.85
N GLU A 185 -20.36 -0.46 20.23
CA GLU A 185 -21.05 0.73 20.73
C GLU A 185 -22.03 1.29 19.69
N ALA A 186 -21.64 1.33 18.41
CA ALA A 186 -22.54 1.74 17.32
C ALA A 186 -23.75 0.80 17.19
N ASP A 187 -23.54 -0.52 17.29
CA ASP A 187 -24.63 -1.51 17.28
C ASP A 187 -25.58 -1.37 18.49
N ALA A 188 -25.06 -0.99 19.66
CA ALA A 188 -25.88 -0.68 20.82
C ALA A 188 -26.71 0.60 20.59
N ALA A 189 -26.08 1.68 20.15
CA ALA A 189 -26.76 2.96 19.88
C ALA A 189 -27.87 2.83 18.83
N ILE A 190 -27.64 2.05 17.76
CA ILE A 190 -28.67 1.77 16.75
C ILE A 190 -29.87 1.03 17.37
N ARG A 191 -29.62 0.00 18.19
CA ARG A 191 -30.70 -0.76 18.86
C ARG A 191 -31.50 0.12 19.81
N ASP A 192 -30.83 0.97 20.58
CA ASP A 192 -31.47 1.88 21.52
C ASP A 192 -32.33 2.91 20.76
N CYS A 193 -31.81 3.50 19.68
CA CYS A 193 -32.58 4.42 18.84
C CYS A 193 -33.79 3.74 18.18
N GLN A 194 -33.65 2.50 17.71
CA GLN A 194 -34.76 1.71 17.16
C GLN A 194 -35.82 1.40 18.23
N ALA A 195 -35.42 1.03 19.44
CA ALA A 195 -36.34 0.78 20.54
C ALA A 195 -37.13 2.04 20.96
N GLU A 196 -36.47 3.20 20.94
CA GLU A 196 -37.11 4.50 21.20
C GLU A 196 -38.09 4.92 20.10
N LEU A 197 -37.78 4.65 18.82
CA LEU A 197 -38.70 4.91 17.69
C LEU A 197 -39.99 4.08 17.77
N ASN A 198 -39.92 2.86 18.31
CA ASN A 198 -41.09 2.01 18.47
C ASN A 198 -42.07 2.52 19.56
N LYS A 199 -41.66 3.47 20.41
CA LYS A 199 -42.51 4.06 21.44
C LYS A 199 -43.36 5.18 20.82
N ARG A 200 -44.69 4.96 20.75
CA ARG A 200 -45.68 5.91 20.19
C ARG A 200 -45.63 7.34 20.76
N SER A 201 -45.07 7.55 21.95
CA SER A 201 -45.09 8.85 22.65
C SER A 201 -44.05 9.86 22.16
N ARG A 202 -43.20 9.55 21.17
CA ARG A 202 -42.03 10.37 20.81
C ARG A 202 -41.87 10.71 19.32
N GLN A 203 -42.97 10.82 18.57
CA GLN A 203 -42.95 11.19 17.14
C GLN A 203 -42.20 12.50 16.83
N LYS A 204 -42.18 13.45 17.77
CA LYS A 204 -41.51 14.77 17.60
C LYS A 204 -39.98 14.67 17.37
N TYR A 205 -39.34 13.60 17.82
CA TYR A 205 -37.89 13.39 17.69
C TYR A 205 -37.52 12.31 16.66
N GLU A 206 -38.51 11.85 15.87
CA GLU A 206 -38.33 10.77 14.91
C GLU A 206 -37.23 11.10 13.88
N SER A 207 -37.24 12.30 13.31
CA SER A 207 -36.22 12.73 12.33
C SER A 207 -34.80 12.74 12.91
N PHE A 208 -34.62 13.29 14.12
CA PHE A 208 -33.33 13.32 14.81
C PHE A 208 -32.82 11.90 15.09
N LYS A 209 -33.71 10.99 15.52
CA LYS A 209 -33.34 9.60 15.80
C LYS A 209 -33.00 8.82 14.55
N LEU A 210 -33.69 9.08 13.44
CA LEU A 210 -33.32 8.52 12.14
C LEU A 210 -31.95 9.01 11.67
N ASP A 211 -31.63 10.29 11.85
CA ASP A 211 -30.30 10.84 11.56
C ASP A 211 -29.21 10.18 12.41
N GLU A 212 -29.47 9.97 13.70
CA GLU A 212 -28.56 9.28 14.62
C GLU A 212 -28.33 7.82 14.20
N ILE A 213 -29.39 7.09 13.80
CA ILE A 213 -29.28 5.73 13.26
C ILE A 213 -28.45 5.71 11.97
N VAL A 214 -28.67 6.65 11.04
CA VAL A 214 -27.92 6.75 9.79
C VAL A 214 -26.44 7.01 10.07
N TYR A 215 -26.14 7.90 11.01
CA TYR A 215 -24.78 8.22 11.43
C TYR A 215 -24.06 7.02 12.05
N GLU A 216 -24.67 6.36 13.05
CA GLU A 216 -24.09 5.20 13.71
C GLU A 216 -23.96 4.00 12.77
N HIS A 217 -24.93 3.80 11.87
CA HIS A 217 -24.85 2.76 10.85
C HIS A 217 -23.69 3.01 9.89
N ARG A 218 -23.49 4.26 9.45
CA ARG A 218 -22.35 4.67 8.62
C ARG A 218 -21.03 4.37 9.32
N LEU A 219 -20.89 4.78 10.58
CA LEU A 219 -19.69 4.51 11.38
C LEU A 219 -19.44 3.01 11.50
N ARG A 220 -20.45 2.24 11.86
CA ARG A 220 -20.37 0.78 11.97
C ARG A 220 -19.84 0.14 10.68
N VAL A 221 -20.37 0.55 9.52
CA VAL A 221 -19.96 0.03 8.21
C VAL A 221 -18.49 0.35 7.93
N MET A 222 -18.04 1.58 8.21
CA MET A 222 -16.63 1.97 8.03
C MET A 222 -15.68 1.23 8.99
N LEU A 223 -16.08 1.08 10.26
CA LEU A 223 -15.29 0.39 11.27
C LEU A 223 -15.16 -1.10 10.97
N ARG A 224 -16.25 -1.77 10.58
CA ARG A 224 -16.23 -3.19 10.19
C ARG A 224 -15.48 -3.44 8.88
N TYR A 225 -15.44 -2.47 7.97
CA TYR A 225 -14.64 -2.57 6.75
C TYR A 225 -13.13 -2.46 7.04
N SER A 226 -12.74 -1.57 7.96
CA SER A 226 -11.33 -1.35 8.34
C SER A 226 -10.78 -2.42 9.31
N ALA A 227 -11.58 -2.85 10.27
CA ALA A 227 -11.26 -3.90 11.23
C ALA A 227 -12.38 -4.95 11.26
N PRO A 228 -12.38 -5.90 10.31
CA PRO A 228 -13.39 -6.96 10.27
C PRO A 228 -13.33 -7.85 11.51
N THR A 229 -14.47 -8.47 11.84
CA THR A 229 -14.53 -9.50 12.87
C THR A 229 -13.72 -10.74 12.44
N PRO A 230 -13.25 -11.57 13.40
CA PRO A 230 -12.56 -12.81 13.09
C PRO A 230 -13.32 -13.68 12.08
N ASP A 231 -14.64 -13.77 12.19
CA ASP A 231 -15.45 -14.59 11.28
C ASP A 231 -15.43 -14.06 9.85
N THR A 232 -15.54 -12.74 9.67
CA THR A 232 -15.50 -12.13 8.33
C THR A 232 -14.12 -12.26 7.69
N ARG A 233 -13.06 -12.04 8.46
CA ARG A 233 -11.69 -12.00 7.92
C ARG A 233 -11.12 -13.40 7.62
N ARG A 234 -11.67 -14.44 8.26
CA ARG A 234 -11.29 -15.85 8.04
C ARG A 234 -12.10 -16.51 6.93
N THR A 235 -12.97 -15.77 6.25
CA THR A 235 -13.66 -16.29 5.07
C THR A 235 -12.70 -16.52 3.91
N LEU A 236 -12.99 -17.57 3.13
CA LEU A 236 -12.23 -17.89 1.94
C LEU A 236 -12.25 -16.69 0.98
N HIS A 237 -11.07 -16.29 0.48
CA HIS A 237 -10.86 -15.13 -0.40
C HIS A 237 -11.00 -13.75 0.24
N TYR A 238 -11.13 -13.63 1.56
CA TYR A 238 -11.06 -12.31 2.18
C TYR A 238 -9.68 -11.69 1.98
N ARG A 239 -9.64 -10.51 1.36
CA ARG A 239 -8.44 -9.70 1.22
C ARG A 239 -8.60 -8.42 2.04
N ARG A 240 -7.57 -8.11 2.83
CA ARG A 240 -7.51 -6.83 3.53
C ARG A 240 -7.52 -5.67 2.51
N PRO A 241 -8.42 -4.68 2.66
CA PRO A 241 -8.49 -3.56 1.74
C PRO A 241 -7.24 -2.69 1.83
N THR A 242 -6.82 -2.15 0.69
CA THR A 242 -5.71 -1.20 0.60
C THR A 242 -6.11 0.17 1.16
N ALA A 243 -5.13 1.01 1.50
CA ALA A 243 -5.39 2.37 1.97
C ALA A 243 -6.10 3.25 0.93
N ALA A 244 -5.95 2.96 -0.36
CA ALA A 244 -6.68 3.64 -1.42
C ALA A 244 -8.15 3.20 -1.46
N GLU A 245 -8.41 1.88 -1.39
CA GLU A 245 -9.77 1.32 -1.33
C GLU A 245 -10.52 1.78 -0.08
N MET A 246 -9.85 1.82 1.09
CA MET A 246 -10.46 2.35 2.32
C MET A 246 -10.85 3.82 2.18
N ARG A 247 -9.99 4.66 1.60
CA ARG A 247 -10.33 6.08 1.35
C ARG A 247 -11.50 6.23 0.38
N ALA A 248 -11.48 5.49 -0.73
CA ALA A 248 -12.59 5.48 -1.68
C ALA A 248 -13.90 4.98 -1.04
N PHE A 249 -13.81 3.96 -0.19
CA PHE A 249 -14.96 3.44 0.56
C PHE A 249 -15.52 4.48 1.54
N HIS A 250 -14.65 5.20 2.25
CA HIS A 250 -15.10 6.29 3.13
C HIS A 250 -15.81 7.39 2.36
N GLU A 251 -15.29 7.83 1.21
CA GLU A 251 -15.93 8.87 0.39
C GLU A 251 -17.28 8.43 -0.21
N THR A 252 -17.34 7.19 -0.72
CA THR A 252 -18.60 6.63 -1.23
C THR A 252 -19.63 6.45 -0.12
N THR A 253 -19.21 6.02 1.06
CA THR A 253 -20.11 5.86 2.22
C THR A 253 -20.58 7.22 2.74
N LYS A 254 -19.74 8.26 2.78
CA LYS A 254 -20.19 9.63 3.08
C LYS A 254 -21.26 10.11 2.11
N THR A 255 -21.06 9.87 0.82
CA THR A 255 -22.01 10.27 -0.23
C THR A 255 -23.33 9.50 -0.14
N ARG A 256 -23.27 8.20 0.17
CA ARG A 256 -24.44 7.31 0.28
C ARG A 256 -25.29 7.60 1.52
N TYR A 257 -24.67 7.98 2.63
CA TYR A 257 -25.32 8.24 3.92
C TYR A 257 -25.38 9.76 4.20
N ARG A 258 -25.90 10.55 3.24
CA ARG A 258 -26.29 11.93 3.52
C ARG A 258 -27.38 11.93 4.59
N LEU A 259 -27.27 12.86 5.54
CA LEU A 259 -28.22 12.99 6.64
C LEU A 259 -29.63 13.29 6.09
N PHE A 260 -30.68 12.82 6.76
CA PHE A 260 -32.06 13.20 6.41
C PHE A 260 -32.27 14.72 6.51
N ALA A 261 -31.54 15.40 7.39
CA ALA A 261 -31.49 16.86 7.44
C ALA A 261 -30.99 17.53 6.15
N GLU A 262 -30.20 16.84 5.33
CA GLU A 262 -29.64 17.32 4.06
C GLU A 262 -30.41 16.81 2.83
N LEU A 263 -31.36 15.89 3.02
CA LEU A 263 -32.24 15.43 1.96
C LEU A 263 -33.36 16.48 1.75
N PRO A 264 -33.74 16.80 0.50
CA PRO A 264 -34.92 17.63 0.26
C PRO A 264 -36.13 16.97 0.93
N ARG A 265 -36.91 17.76 1.69
CA ARG A 265 -38.08 17.25 2.43
C ARG A 265 -39.03 16.55 1.45
N PRO A 266 -39.48 15.32 1.70
CA PRO A 266 -40.18 14.57 0.68
C PRO A 266 -41.70 14.82 0.73
N SER A 267 -42.26 15.25 -0.39
CA SER A 267 -43.56 14.76 -0.86
C SER A 267 -43.49 13.28 -1.29
N GLU A 268 -42.30 12.67 -1.34
CA GLU A 268 -42.07 11.29 -1.78
C GLU A 268 -41.07 10.54 -0.88
N LYS A 269 -41.57 9.67 0.00
CA LYS A 269 -40.75 8.87 0.92
C LYS A 269 -39.77 7.97 0.16
N PRO A 270 -38.46 7.95 0.47
CA PRO A 270 -37.52 7.03 -0.16
C PRO A 270 -37.78 5.58 0.27
N SER A 271 -37.75 4.69 -0.73
CA SER A 271 -38.13 3.26 -0.69
C SER A 271 -37.20 2.33 0.10
N PHE A 272 -36.24 2.86 0.86
CA PHE A 272 -35.14 2.09 1.46
C PHE A 272 -35.61 1.01 2.48
N TRP A 273 -36.82 1.15 3.04
CA TRP A 273 -37.36 0.25 4.07
C TRP A 273 -38.29 -0.87 3.55
N ARG A 274 -38.49 -1.05 2.24
CA ARG A 274 -39.44 -2.08 1.73
C ARG A 274 -38.85 -3.46 1.44
N SER A 275 -37.54 -3.70 1.59
CA SER A 275 -36.96 -5.01 1.24
C SER A 275 -35.89 -5.48 2.23
N SER A 276 -36.29 -5.98 3.40
CA SER A 276 -35.51 -6.93 4.22
C SER A 276 -36.39 -7.65 5.25
N ALA A 277 -37.60 -8.02 4.85
CA ALA A 277 -38.40 -9.03 5.54
C ALA A 277 -38.56 -10.23 4.59
N MET A 278 -38.21 -11.42 5.09
CA MET A 278 -38.33 -12.74 4.44
C MET A 278 -37.27 -12.98 3.35
N THR A 279 -36.31 -13.91 3.52
CA THR A 279 -36.53 -15.33 3.79
C THR A 279 -35.42 -15.92 4.68
N GLY A 280 -35.84 -16.52 5.80
CA GLY A 280 -35.10 -17.63 6.36
C GLY A 280 -35.27 -18.85 5.45
N HIS A 281 -34.16 -19.47 5.07
CA HIS A 281 -34.19 -20.86 4.61
C HIS A 281 -33.39 -21.68 5.63
N SER A 282 -34.15 -22.29 6.53
CA SER A 282 -33.76 -23.44 7.33
C SER A 282 -33.68 -24.63 6.37
N SER A 283 -32.49 -25.19 6.19
CA SER A 283 -32.31 -26.49 5.54
C SER A 283 -32.01 -27.52 6.62
N ARG A 284 -33.05 -28.21 7.10
CA ARG A 284 -32.92 -29.55 7.72
C ARG A 284 -33.13 -30.58 6.61
N PRO A 285 -32.33 -31.65 6.51
CA PRO A 285 -32.62 -32.78 5.65
C PRO A 285 -33.52 -33.75 6.41
N CYS A 286 -34.71 -34.03 5.86
CA CYS A 286 -35.49 -35.21 6.25
C CYS A 286 -35.41 -36.23 5.12
N HIS A 287 -34.99 -37.42 5.53
CA HIS A 287 -35.11 -38.68 4.81
C HIS A 287 -36.57 -39.03 4.48
N GLU A 288 -36.68 -39.97 3.53
CA GLU A 288 -37.57 -41.15 3.45
C GLU A 288 -38.44 -41.20 2.18
N PRO A 289 -38.85 -42.39 1.71
CA PRO A 289 -38.42 -43.76 2.03
C PRO A 289 -37.69 -44.49 0.87
#